data_AF-A0A3E4E8T4-F1
#
_entry.id   AF-A0A3E4E8T4-F1
#
_cell.length_a   1.000
_cell.length_b   1.000
_cell.length_c   1.000
_cell.angle_alpha   90.00
_cell.angle_beta   90.00
_cell.angle_gamma   90.00
#
_symmetry.space_group_name_H-M   'P 1'
#
loop_
_entity.id
_entity.type
_entity.pdbx_description
1 polymer ?
#
loop_
_entity_poly.entity_id
_entity_poly.type
_entity_poly.pdbx_seq_one_letter_code
_entity_poly.pdbx_strand_id
1 'polypeptide(L)' 'MTLTIMEDNKSLDIIVKPEQRIQEVYRVLVENGFFSSISEMVQLQVYSKRQGKYINPILTFKQGKIYEGDILLIQ' A
#
# COMPACT_ATOMS: atom_id res chain seq x y z
N MET A 1 3.86 6.21 -11.11
CA MET A 1 4.31 4.82 -11.22
C MET A 1 3.14 3.90 -10.97
N THR A 2 3.08 2.78 -11.66
CA THR A 2 2.05 1.76 -11.47
C THR A 2 2.54 0.70 -10.49
N LEU A 3 1.72 0.29 -9.53
CA LEU A 3 2.02 -0.80 -8.60
C LEU A 3 0.74 -1.56 -8.24
N THR A 4 0.90 -2.76 -7.70
CA THR A 4 -0.24 -3.59 -7.27
C THR A 4 -0.34 -3.59 -5.75
N ILE A 5 -1.52 -3.27 -5.22
CA ILE A 5 -1.87 -3.51 -3.81
C ILE A 5 -2.68 -4.80 -3.72
N MET A 6 -2.32 -5.67 -2.80
CA MET A 6 -3.05 -6.90 -2.49
C MET A 6 -3.50 -6.90 -1.02
N GLU A 7 -4.77 -7.16 -0.77
CA GLU A 7 -5.35 -7.39 0.55
C GLU A 7 -6.17 -8.68 0.48
N ASP A 8 -5.85 -9.67 1.31
CA ASP A 8 -6.43 -11.03 1.25
C ASP A 8 -6.40 -11.63 -0.17
N ASN A 9 -7.57 -11.77 -0.81
CA ASN A 9 -7.75 -12.30 -2.15
C ASN A 9 -8.05 -11.22 -3.20
N LYS A 10 -8.00 -9.93 -2.81
CA LYS A 10 -8.20 -8.81 -3.71
C LYS A 10 -6.87 -8.24 -4.15
N SER A 11 -6.77 -7.87 -5.41
CA SER A 11 -5.64 -7.13 -5.97
C SER A 11 -6.14 -5.93 -6.76
N LEU A 12 -5.49 -4.79 -6.63
CA LEU A 12 -5.79 -3.58 -7.38
C LEU A 12 -4.49 -2.96 -7.90
N ASP A 13 -4.44 -2.74 -9.22
CA ASP A 13 -3.38 -1.93 -9.83
C ASP A 13 -3.74 -0.45 -9.70
N ILE A 14 -2.78 0.32 -9.18
CA ILE A 14 -2.95 1.76 -8.94
C ILE A 14 -1.81 2.55 -9.58
N ILE A 15 -2.12 3.78 -9.96
CA ILE A 15 -1.14 4.76 -10.40
C ILE A 15 -0.96 5.78 -9.26
N VAL A 16 0.27 5.88 -8.75
CA VAL A 16 0.62 6.80 -7.67
C VAL A 16 1.83 7.65 -8.03
N LYS A 17 1.97 8.80 -7.39
CA LYS A 17 3.20 9.59 -7.41
C LYS A 17 4.15 9.03 -6.34
N PRO A 18 5.47 8.90 -6.63
CA PRO A 18 6.45 8.39 -5.67
C PRO A 18 6.49 9.15 -4.34
N GLU A 19 6.08 10.43 -4.33
CA GLU A 19 6.07 11.32 -3.18
C GLU A 19 4.84 11.15 -2.28
N GLN A 20 3.84 10.36 -2.69
CA GLN A 20 2.66 10.09 -1.86
C GLN A 20 2.99 9.10 -0.74
N ARG A 21 2.38 9.29 0.43
CA ARG A 21 2.49 8.38 1.57
C ARG A 21 1.64 7.14 1.35
N ILE A 22 2.19 5.98 1.73
CA ILE A 22 1.54 4.68 1.54
C ILE A 22 0.21 4.63 2.30
N GLN A 23 0.20 5.02 3.57
CA GLN A 23 -1.01 5.01 4.40
C GLN A 23 -2.13 5.93 3.86
N GLU A 24 -1.76 7.10 3.33
CA GLU A 24 -2.75 8.08 2.85
C GLU A 24 -3.40 7.58 1.56
N VAL A 25 -2.63 6.98 0.66
CA VAL A 25 -3.17 6.33 -0.53
C VAL A 25 -4.06 5.15 -0.14
N TYR A 26 -3.62 4.29 0.78
CA TYR A 26 -4.44 3.17 1.23
C TYR A 26 -5.76 3.64 1.85
N ARG A 27 -5.74 4.69 2.68
CA ARG A 27 -6.94 5.29 3.28
C ARG A 27 -7.93 5.74 2.21
N VAL A 28 -7.47 6.42 1.17
CA VAL A 28 -8.34 6.83 0.05
C VAL A 28 -8.96 5.62 -0.65
N LEU A 29 -8.20 4.53 -0.84
CA LEU A 29 -8.74 3.32 -1.49
C LEU A 29 -9.82 2.65 -0.63
N VAL A 30 -9.66 2.63 0.69
CA VAL A 30 -10.69 2.14 1.64
C VAL A 30 -11.91 3.06 1.63
N GLU A 31 -11.73 4.38 1.71
CA GLU A 31 -12.81 5.37 1.68
C GLU A 31 -13.65 5.28 0.38
N ASN A 32 -13.04 4.83 -0.72
CA ASN A 32 -13.70 4.59 -2.01
C ASN A 32 -14.23 3.16 -2.18
N GLY A 33 -14.13 2.30 -1.15
CA GLY A 33 -14.71 0.96 -1.14
C GLY A 33 -13.93 -0.10 -1.91
N PHE A 34 -12.67 0.16 -2.30
CA PHE A 34 -11.84 -0.85 -2.97
C PHE A 34 -11.36 -1.94 -2.01
N PHE A 35 -11.05 -1.56 -0.77
CA PHE A 35 -10.50 -2.43 0.27
C PHE A 35 -11.33 -2.37 1.56
N SER A 36 -11.07 -3.33 2.43
CA SER A 36 -11.74 -3.48 3.72
C SER A 36 -11.31 -2.37 4.67
N SER A 37 -12.23 -1.89 5.51
CA SER A 37 -11.84 -0.95 6.55
C SER A 37 -10.96 -1.67 7.57
N ILE A 38 -9.71 -1.22 7.68
CA ILE A 38 -8.89 -1.55 8.84
C ILE A 38 -9.47 -0.76 10.02
N SER A 39 -9.75 -1.44 11.12
CA SER A 39 -10.18 -0.77 12.37
C SER A 39 -9.17 0.33 12.72
N GLU A 40 -9.65 1.52 13.11
CA GLU A 40 -8.78 2.66 13.48
C GLU A 40 -7.74 2.32 14.56
N MET A 41 -7.94 1.22 15.30
CA MET A 41 -7.02 0.73 16.33
C MET A 41 -5.89 -0.16 15.80
N VAL A 42 -5.94 -0.64 14.55
CA VAL A 42 -4.93 -1.54 13.97
C VAL A 42 -4.01 -0.76 13.04
N GLN A 43 -2.70 -0.78 13.32
CA GLN A 43 -1.70 -0.19 12.42
C GLN A 43 -1.66 -0.96 11.10
N LEU A 44 -1.76 -0.23 9.98
CA LEU A 44 -1.61 -0.75 8.62
C LEU A 44 -0.28 -1.50 8.47
N GLN A 45 -0.30 -2.80 8.16
CA GLN A 45 0.91 -3.55 7.88
C GLN A 45 1.14 -3.66 6.38
N VAL A 46 2.27 -3.14 5.90
CA VAL A 46 2.62 -3.13 4.48
C VAL A 46 3.82 -4.01 4.25
N TYR A 47 3.68 -5.11 3.51
CA TYR A 47 4.79 -5.98 3.15
C TYR A 47 5.14 -5.82 1.66
N SER A 48 6.40 -5.49 1.36
CA SER A 48 6.89 -5.42 -0.01
C SER A 48 7.37 -6.80 -0.46
N LYS A 49 6.72 -7.37 -1.49
CA LYS A 49 7.18 -8.65 -2.06
C LYS A 49 8.58 -8.56 -2.66
N ARG A 50 8.91 -7.44 -3.30
CA ARG A 50 10.24 -7.23 -3.90
C ARG A 50 11.34 -7.23 -2.83
N GLN A 51 11.12 -6.51 -1.73
CA GLN A 51 12.12 -6.37 -0.67
C GLN A 51 12.10 -7.51 0.34
N GLY A 52 11.04 -8.33 0.36
CA GLY A 52 10.88 -9.43 1.29
C GLY A 52 10.69 -8.99 2.75
N LYS A 53 10.18 -7.79 2.99
CA LYS A 53 10.06 -7.21 4.35
C LYS A 53 8.88 -6.25 4.50
N TYR A 54 8.53 -6.00 5.76
CA TYR A 54 7.59 -4.95 6.13
C TYR A 54 8.18 -3.55 5.95
N ILE A 55 7.33 -2.64 5.49
CA ILE A 55 7.64 -1.25 5.19
C ILE A 55 6.79 -0.37 6.11
N ASN A 56 7.39 0.70 6.62
CA ASN A 56 6.67 1.65 7.44
C ASN A 56 5.64 2.42 6.58
N PRO A 57 4.32 2.31 6.86
CA PRO A 57 3.27 2.91 6.04
C PRO A 57 3.24 4.45 6.08
N ILE A 58 3.90 5.07 7.06
CA ILE A 58 4.04 6.53 7.18
C ILE A 58 4.96 7.10 6.09
N LEU A 59 5.85 6.27 5.53
CA LEU A 59 6.77 6.66 4.47
C LEU A 59 6.04 6.92 3.15
N THR A 60 6.67 7.77 2.33
CA THR A 60 6.33 7.85 0.91
C THR A 60 6.75 6.59 0.17
N PHE A 61 6.16 6.30 -0.98
CA PHE A 61 6.58 5.17 -1.80
C PHE A 61 8.07 5.23 -2.15
N LYS A 62 8.58 6.43 -2.50
CA LYS A 62 10.00 6.65 -2.79
C LYS A 62 10.89 6.36 -1.58
N GLN A 63 10.54 6.85 -0.39
CA GLN A 63 11.30 6.59 0.83
C GLN A 63 11.23 5.11 1.26
N GLY A 64 10.08 4.48 1.05
CA GLY A 64 9.89 3.03 1.23
C GLY A 64 10.60 2.17 0.20
N LYS A 65 11.28 2.77 -0.79
CA LYS A 65 11.95 2.10 -1.91
C LYS A 65 10.99 1.20 -2.69
N ILE A 66 9.77 1.70 -2.93
CA ILE A 66 8.77 1.07 -3.78
C ILE A 66 8.88 1.67 -5.18
N TYR A 67 8.90 0.79 -6.18
CA TYR A 67 9.11 1.14 -7.57
C TYR A 67 7.96 0.65 -8.45
N GLU A 68 8.00 1.04 -9.72
CA GLU A 68 7.05 0.59 -10.72
C GLU A 68 7.04 -0.95 -10.85
N GLY A 69 5.85 -1.53 -10.87
CA GLY A 69 5.62 -2.97 -10.91
C GLY A 69 5.73 -3.69 -9.57
N ASP A 70 6.03 -2.98 -8.46
CA ASP A 70 6.10 -3.60 -7.15
C ASP A 70 4.71 -4.07 -6.68
N ILE A 71 4.72 -5.13 -5.87
CA ILE A 71 3.53 -5.68 -5.21
C ILE A 71 3.64 -5.44 -3.71
N LEU A 72 2.63 -4.78 -3.15
CA LEU A 72 2.47 -4.54 -1.72
C LEU A 72 1.34 -5.43 -1.18
N LEU A 73 1.65 -6.25 -0.19
CA LEU A 73 0.64 -6.99 0.57
C LEU A 73 0.24 -6.17 1.79
N ILE A 74 -1.06 -6.05 2.02
CA ILE A 74 -1.65 -5.33 3.14
C ILE A 74 -2.32 -6.34 4.08
N GLN A 75 -2.10 -6.15 5.39
CA GLN A 75 -2.62 -6.98 6.48
C GLN A 75 -3.05 -6.10 7.66
#